data_AF-A0A2E5SHL6-F1
#
_entry.id   AF-A0A2E5SHL6-F1
#
_cell.length_a   1.000
_cell.length_b   1.000
_cell.length_c   1.000
_cell.angle_alpha   90.00
_cell.angle_beta   90.00
_cell.angle_gamma   90.00
#
_symmetry.space_group_name_H-M   'P 1'
#
loop_
_entity.id
_entity.type
_entity.pdbx_description
1 polymer ?
#
loop_
_entity_poly.entity_id
_entity_poly.type
_entity_poly.pdbx_seq_one_letter_code
_entity_poly.pdbx_strand_id
1 'polypeptide(L)'
;MKKIILIIIAISLSCIWAKPNKRLLGKTVAIKQDPYSSEEIYKIKELYDAGNHSALDALIKIYQDKEQTYSIRILCLDMLAKIEENGTNPLIKDAIQSTLENTDFIELEYLKKSITILQNYKDPEATKSLVAGLANSENKIMDLRETIIRSIETNGTNDEILTLIDLYEVSMSNHARMNELLTFTLGNMDDDRSIPLLMDIANNQNINIRIRNTAVELLSRKNAPELVDYFVEMLGDPETNEEMLGFINNAMGDIQNDRLTIALLESFQTGKNRYYANLHSVMSALSDYNNPQIKPAFIEIATTDGFPRLLRIKAIQGLVKFGDSSVLDFIVPILENPDNYDYYLDILSLAKQLNASENYMNLIRQAAHTAMSNTQGINN
;
A
#
# COMPACT_ATOMS: atom_id res chain seq x y z
N MET A 1 -110.63 -16.93 -43.01
CA MET A 1 -110.40 -15.83 -43.98
C MET A 1 -109.02 -15.23 -43.74
N LYS A 2 -108.21 -15.20 -44.81
CA LYS A 2 -106.97 -14.43 -45.14
C LYS A 2 -106.27 -13.64 -44.00
N LYS A 3 -105.05 -14.02 -43.61
CA LYS A 3 -103.71 -13.47 -44.00
C LYS A 3 -103.56 -11.95 -43.84
N ILE A 4 -102.63 -11.51 -42.98
CA ILE A 4 -101.58 -10.52 -43.28
C ILE A 4 -100.34 -10.86 -42.43
N ILE A 5 -99.19 -10.84 -43.11
CA ILE A 5 -97.83 -11.02 -42.61
C ILE A 5 -97.30 -9.63 -42.22
N LEU A 6 -96.57 -9.51 -41.10
CA LEU A 6 -95.46 -8.56 -41.03
C LEU A 6 -94.34 -9.10 -40.12
N ILE A 7 -93.19 -9.26 -40.73
CA ILE A 7 -91.86 -9.55 -40.18
C ILE A 7 -91.33 -8.27 -39.53
N ILE A 8 -90.60 -8.35 -38.41
CA ILE A 8 -89.39 -7.52 -38.13
C ILE A 8 -88.59 -8.08 -36.91
N ILE A 9 -87.42 -8.61 -37.26
CA ILE A 9 -86.07 -8.41 -36.71
C ILE A 9 -85.72 -8.90 -35.29
N ALA A 10 -84.71 -9.79 -35.31
CA ALA A 10 -83.95 -10.37 -34.22
C ALA A 10 -83.07 -9.36 -33.46
N ILE A 11 -83.00 -9.53 -32.14
CA ILE A 11 -81.80 -9.26 -31.35
C ILE A 11 -81.56 -10.49 -30.47
N SER A 12 -80.60 -11.32 -30.89
CA SER A 12 -80.07 -12.42 -30.11
C SER A 12 -79.22 -11.87 -28.97
N LEU A 13 -79.73 -11.88 -27.74
CA LEU A 13 -78.88 -11.85 -26.56
C LEU A 13 -78.18 -13.21 -26.44
N SER A 14 -76.96 -13.29 -26.95
CA SER A 14 -76.02 -14.34 -26.59
C SER A 14 -75.68 -14.19 -25.10
N CYS A 15 -76.18 -15.10 -24.27
CA CYS A 15 -75.65 -15.34 -22.94
C CYS A 15 -74.18 -15.77 -23.06
N ILE A 16 -73.27 -14.82 -22.94
CA ILE A 16 -71.88 -15.07 -22.63
C ILE A 16 -71.85 -15.55 -21.17
N TRP A 17 -71.53 -16.82 -20.97
CA TRP A 17 -71.10 -17.32 -19.67
C TRP A 17 -69.77 -16.63 -19.32
N ALA A 18 -69.86 -15.47 -18.68
CA ALA A 18 -68.73 -14.87 -18.01
C ALA A 18 -68.34 -15.78 -16.83
N LYS A 19 -67.11 -16.29 -16.86
CA LYS A 19 -66.46 -16.84 -15.65
C LYS A 19 -66.62 -15.81 -14.53
N PRO A 20 -67.00 -16.21 -13.30
CA PRO A 20 -67.13 -15.27 -12.21
C PRO A 20 -65.76 -14.69 -11.91
N ASN A 21 -65.58 -13.40 -12.22
CA ASN A 21 -64.41 -12.63 -11.83
C ASN A 21 -64.53 -12.42 -10.32
N LYS A 22 -64.06 -13.39 -9.52
CA LYS A 22 -63.94 -13.24 -8.07
C LYS A 22 -62.93 -12.13 -7.84
N ARG A 23 -63.43 -10.90 -7.64
CA ARG A 23 -62.65 -9.80 -7.09
C ARG A 23 -62.09 -10.25 -5.75
N LEU A 24 -60.80 -10.63 -5.73
CA LEU A 24 -60.00 -10.89 -4.52
C LEU A 24 -59.56 -9.57 -3.87
N LEU A 25 -60.36 -8.51 -3.99
CA LEU A 25 -60.12 -7.20 -3.40
C LEU A 25 -60.70 -7.23 -1.98
N GLY A 26 -59.82 -7.39 -0.98
CA GLY A 26 -60.18 -7.19 0.43
C GLY A 26 -59.54 -8.12 1.45
N LYS A 27 -58.78 -9.15 1.06
CA LYS A 27 -58.03 -9.98 2.01
C LYS A 27 -56.55 -9.57 1.99
N THR A 28 -56.03 -9.21 3.16
CA THR A 28 -54.59 -9.01 3.39
C THR A 28 -53.87 -10.33 3.12
N VAL A 29 -52.75 -10.29 2.39
CA VAL A 29 -51.90 -11.46 2.22
C VAL A 29 -51.21 -11.72 3.57
N ALA A 30 -51.51 -12.86 4.19
CA ALA A 30 -50.90 -13.23 5.47
C ALA A 30 -49.45 -13.71 5.26
N ILE A 31 -48.55 -13.23 6.12
CA ILE A 31 -47.18 -13.75 6.21
C ILE A 31 -47.23 -15.03 7.05
N LYS A 32 -46.74 -16.15 6.50
CA LYS A 32 -46.57 -17.41 7.22
C LYS A 32 -45.12 -17.57 7.67
N GLN A 33 -44.91 -18.36 8.72
CA GLN A 33 -43.56 -18.66 9.22
C GLN A 33 -42.85 -19.75 8.39
N ASP A 34 -43.60 -20.65 7.75
CA ASP A 34 -43.00 -21.68 6.91
C ASP A 34 -42.43 -21.08 5.61
N PRO A 35 -41.35 -21.66 5.05
CA PRO A 35 -40.82 -21.24 3.76
C PRO A 35 -41.90 -21.24 2.66
N TYR A 36 -41.90 -20.18 1.85
CA TYR A 36 -42.78 -20.10 0.69
C TYR A 36 -42.31 -21.03 -0.43
N SER A 37 -43.25 -21.53 -1.21
CA SER A 37 -42.98 -22.21 -2.48
C SER A 37 -43.07 -21.24 -3.65
N SER A 38 -42.43 -21.59 -4.78
CA SER A 38 -42.49 -20.76 -6.00
C SER A 38 -43.92 -20.52 -6.48
N GLU A 39 -44.80 -21.52 -6.39
CA GLU A 39 -46.22 -21.39 -6.74
C GLU A 39 -46.95 -20.36 -5.87
N GLU A 40 -46.62 -20.28 -4.58
CA GLU A 40 -47.20 -19.29 -3.68
C GLU A 40 -46.73 -17.88 -4.03
N ILE A 41 -45.46 -17.70 -4.41
CA ILE A 41 -44.94 -16.41 -4.86
C ILE A 41 -45.65 -15.96 -6.14
N TYR A 42 -45.85 -16.85 -7.12
CA TYR A 42 -46.61 -16.52 -8.34
C TYR A 42 -48.05 -16.13 -8.02
N LYS A 43 -48.73 -16.83 -7.09
CA LYS A 43 -50.08 -16.45 -6.66
C LYS A 43 -50.12 -15.07 -6.00
N ILE A 44 -49.10 -14.72 -5.21
CA ILE A 44 -48.99 -13.38 -4.63
C ILE A 44 -48.82 -12.33 -5.74
N LYS A 45 -48.02 -12.62 -6.76
CA LYS A 45 -47.88 -11.74 -7.94
C LYS A 45 -49.20 -11.58 -8.71
N GLU A 46 -49.94 -12.66 -8.95
CA GLU A 46 -51.26 -12.61 -9.58
C GLU A 46 -52.26 -11.74 -8.79
N LEU A 47 -52.20 -11.81 -7.45
CA LEU A 47 -53.02 -10.96 -6.57
C LEU A 47 -52.65 -9.47 -6.72
N TYR A 48 -51.36 -9.17 -6.82
CA TYR A 48 -50.90 -7.80 -7.09
C TYR A 48 -51.43 -7.30 -8.44
N ASP A 49 -51.31 -8.11 -9.49
CA ASP A 49 -51.78 -7.78 -10.85
C ASP A 49 -53.31 -7.61 -10.92
N ALA A 50 -54.04 -8.30 -10.03
CA ALA A 50 -55.49 -8.13 -9.84
C ALA A 50 -55.86 -6.88 -9.02
N GLY A 51 -54.89 -6.06 -8.60
CA GLY A 51 -55.09 -4.81 -7.85
C GLY A 51 -55.02 -4.94 -6.33
N ASN A 52 -54.55 -6.07 -5.78
CA ASN A 52 -54.36 -6.20 -4.33
C ASN A 52 -53.00 -5.63 -3.90
N HIS A 53 -52.98 -4.37 -3.50
CA HIS A 53 -51.75 -3.69 -3.06
C HIS A 53 -51.07 -4.32 -1.83
N SER A 54 -51.79 -5.08 -0.99
CA SER A 54 -51.17 -5.80 0.14
C SER A 54 -50.24 -6.94 -0.29
N ALA A 55 -50.38 -7.42 -1.54
CA ALA A 55 -49.48 -8.41 -2.10
C ALA A 55 -48.06 -7.87 -2.31
N LEU A 56 -47.92 -6.56 -2.56
CA LEU A 56 -46.61 -5.93 -2.68
C LEU A 56 -45.83 -5.96 -1.35
N ASP A 57 -46.50 -5.57 -0.26
CA ASP A 57 -45.96 -5.63 1.10
C ASP A 57 -45.54 -7.07 1.47
N ALA A 58 -46.33 -8.06 1.04
CA ALA A 58 -45.96 -9.47 1.22
C ALA A 58 -44.71 -9.87 0.43
N LEU A 59 -44.59 -9.50 -0.85
CA LEU A 59 -43.38 -9.77 -1.64
C LEU A 59 -42.13 -9.14 -1.02
N ILE A 60 -42.24 -7.89 -0.55
CA ILE A 60 -41.14 -7.17 0.13
C ILE A 60 -40.74 -7.90 1.41
N LYS A 61 -41.69 -8.24 2.27
CA LYS A 61 -41.42 -8.94 3.53
C LYS A 61 -40.78 -10.31 3.31
N ILE A 62 -41.26 -11.07 2.33
CA ILE A 62 -40.70 -12.40 2.01
C ILE A 62 -39.27 -12.27 1.47
N TYR A 63 -39.00 -11.27 0.63
CA TYR A 63 -37.65 -10.99 0.14
C TYR A 63 -36.67 -10.66 1.29
N GLN A 64 -37.11 -9.86 2.25
CA GLN A 64 -36.28 -9.42 3.38
C GLN A 64 -36.17 -10.45 4.51
N ASP A 65 -37.03 -11.46 4.54
CA ASP A 65 -37.04 -12.50 5.57
C ASP A 65 -35.84 -13.46 5.41
N LYS A 66 -34.97 -13.47 6.43
CA LYS A 66 -33.73 -14.27 6.47
C LYS A 66 -34.00 -15.78 6.63
N GLU A 67 -35.18 -16.17 7.10
CA GLU A 67 -35.57 -17.57 7.24
C GLU A 67 -36.05 -18.18 5.90
N GLN A 68 -36.30 -17.34 4.88
CA GLN A 68 -36.66 -17.82 3.54
C GLN A 68 -35.44 -18.34 2.79
N THR A 69 -35.66 -19.33 1.94
CA THR A 69 -34.58 -19.88 1.11
C THR A 69 -34.08 -18.84 0.11
N TYR A 70 -32.79 -18.90 -0.22
CA TYR A 70 -32.16 -18.05 -1.24
C TYR A 70 -32.98 -17.98 -2.54
N SER A 71 -33.40 -19.15 -3.05
CA SER A 71 -34.17 -19.24 -4.30
C SER A 71 -35.50 -18.49 -4.27
N ILE A 72 -36.17 -18.45 -3.12
CA ILE A 72 -37.45 -17.77 -2.94
C ILE A 72 -37.24 -16.26 -2.81
N ARG A 73 -36.21 -15.84 -2.08
CA ARG A 73 -35.84 -14.42 -1.97
C ARG A 73 -35.48 -13.82 -3.33
N ILE A 74 -34.74 -14.57 -4.17
CA ILE A 74 -34.44 -14.20 -5.56
C ILE A 74 -35.71 -14.14 -6.40
N LEU A 75 -36.59 -15.16 -6.30
CA LEU A 75 -37.85 -15.14 -7.05
C LEU A 75 -38.73 -13.94 -6.67
N CYS A 76 -38.77 -13.56 -5.39
CA CYS A 76 -39.46 -12.35 -4.96
C CYS A 76 -38.82 -11.09 -5.55
N LEU A 77 -37.49 -10.97 -5.55
CA LEU A 77 -36.78 -9.87 -6.22
C LEU A 77 -37.13 -9.79 -7.71
N ASP A 78 -37.16 -10.91 -8.42
CA ASP A 78 -37.56 -10.95 -9.84
C ASP A 78 -39.00 -10.45 -10.03
N MET A 79 -39.91 -10.79 -9.09
CA MET A 79 -41.28 -10.28 -9.14
C MET A 79 -41.33 -8.77 -8.88
N LEU A 80 -40.55 -8.26 -7.93
CA LEU A 80 -40.44 -6.83 -7.64
C LEU A 80 -39.84 -6.06 -8.83
N ALA A 81 -38.81 -6.59 -9.48
CA ALA A 81 -38.21 -6.00 -10.68
C ALA A 81 -39.23 -5.89 -11.84
N LYS A 82 -40.04 -6.93 -12.06
CA LYS A 82 -41.14 -6.88 -13.07
C LYS A 82 -42.21 -5.85 -12.74
N ILE A 83 -42.42 -5.53 -11.45
CA ILE A 83 -43.34 -4.48 -11.05
C ILE A 83 -42.75 -3.12 -11.43
N GLU A 84 -41.47 -2.90 -11.17
CA GLU A 84 -40.73 -1.67 -11.51
C GLU A 84 -40.67 -1.37 -13.02
N GLU A 85 -40.76 -2.38 -13.89
CA GLU A 85 -40.85 -2.19 -15.35
C GLU A 85 -42.03 -1.28 -15.76
N ASN A 86 -43.09 -1.22 -14.94
CA ASN A 86 -44.29 -0.41 -15.20
C ASN A 86 -44.23 0.98 -14.55
N GLY A 87 -43.12 1.33 -13.90
CA GLY A 87 -42.90 2.59 -13.21
C GLY A 87 -42.40 2.40 -11.78
N THR A 88 -41.62 3.37 -11.30
CA THR A 88 -40.95 3.31 -10.00
C THR A 88 -41.94 3.30 -8.83
N ASN A 89 -41.81 2.31 -7.94
CA ASN A 89 -42.56 2.20 -6.71
C ASN A 89 -41.69 2.57 -5.48
N PRO A 90 -42.05 3.62 -4.72
CA PRO A 90 -41.27 4.04 -3.56
C PRO A 90 -41.05 2.95 -2.51
N LEU A 91 -42.03 2.06 -2.27
CA LEU A 91 -41.89 0.99 -1.28
C LEU A 91 -40.86 -0.06 -1.70
N ILE A 92 -40.80 -0.38 -2.99
CA ILE A 92 -39.80 -1.30 -3.54
C ILE A 92 -38.42 -0.66 -3.44
N LYS A 93 -38.31 0.60 -3.87
CA LYS A 93 -37.08 1.38 -3.79
C LYS A 93 -36.54 1.43 -2.36
N ASP A 94 -37.34 1.85 -1.39
CA ASP A 94 -36.94 1.98 0.02
C ASP A 94 -36.53 0.62 0.61
N ALA A 95 -37.26 -0.45 0.27
CA ALA A 95 -36.95 -1.80 0.73
C ALA A 95 -35.61 -2.32 0.17
N ILE A 96 -35.32 -2.08 -1.11
CA ILE A 96 -34.06 -2.46 -1.75
C ILE A 96 -32.90 -1.64 -1.18
N GLN A 97 -33.06 -0.32 -1.06
CA GLN A 97 -32.05 0.57 -0.47
C GLN A 97 -31.71 0.15 0.97
N SER A 98 -32.72 -0.05 1.81
CA SER A 98 -32.53 -0.48 3.19
C SER A 98 -31.81 -1.83 3.27
N THR A 99 -32.10 -2.78 2.37
CA THR A 99 -31.36 -4.04 2.34
C THR A 99 -29.90 -3.83 1.93
N LEU A 100 -29.61 -3.05 0.90
CA LEU A 100 -28.22 -2.78 0.47
C LEU A 100 -27.38 -2.13 1.58
N GLU A 101 -27.97 -1.22 2.36
CA GLU A 101 -27.30 -0.52 3.46
C GLU A 101 -27.06 -1.40 4.69
N ASN A 102 -27.98 -2.33 4.98
CA ASN A 102 -28.02 -3.07 6.25
C ASN A 102 -27.84 -4.60 6.06
N THR A 103 -27.33 -5.04 4.92
CA THR A 103 -27.13 -6.48 4.66
C THR A 103 -26.08 -7.07 5.59
N ASP A 104 -26.48 -8.07 6.36
CA ASP A 104 -25.55 -8.95 7.08
C ASP A 104 -25.01 -10.02 6.12
N PHE A 105 -23.70 -10.18 6.08
CA PHE A 105 -23.04 -11.24 5.31
C PHE A 105 -22.92 -12.51 6.17
N ILE A 106 -24.05 -13.17 6.45
CA ILE A 106 -24.13 -14.32 7.37
C ILE A 106 -23.20 -15.46 6.93
N GLU A 107 -23.06 -15.68 5.62
CA GLU A 107 -22.15 -16.67 5.04
C GLU A 107 -20.70 -16.45 5.47
N LEU A 108 -20.27 -15.20 5.72
CA LEU A 108 -18.93 -14.92 6.23
C LEU A 108 -18.72 -15.45 7.64
N GLU A 109 -19.73 -15.38 8.51
CA GLU A 109 -19.64 -15.92 9.88
C GLU A 109 -19.57 -17.46 9.87
N TYR A 110 -20.34 -18.12 8.99
CA TYR A 110 -20.22 -19.56 8.77
C TYR A 110 -18.85 -19.96 8.22
N LEU A 111 -18.32 -19.20 7.26
CA LEU A 111 -16.99 -19.45 6.69
C LEU A 111 -15.90 -19.25 7.74
N LYS A 112 -15.94 -18.18 8.54
CA LYS A 112 -14.99 -17.96 9.64
C LYS A 112 -15.00 -19.13 10.62
N LYS A 113 -16.19 -19.59 11.04
CA LYS A 113 -16.31 -20.74 11.94
C LYS A 113 -15.76 -22.02 11.32
N SER A 114 -16.02 -22.24 10.03
CA SER A 114 -15.50 -23.38 9.27
C SER A 114 -13.98 -23.36 9.18
N ILE A 115 -13.38 -22.19 8.93
CA ILE A 115 -11.91 -21.98 8.92
C ILE A 115 -11.31 -22.29 10.30
N THR A 116 -11.90 -21.78 11.39
CA THR A 116 -11.45 -22.10 12.75
C THR A 116 -11.50 -23.60 13.04
N ILE A 117 -12.54 -24.29 12.57
CA ILE A 117 -12.66 -25.75 12.70
C ILE A 117 -11.55 -26.45 11.88
N LEU A 118 -11.32 -26.03 10.62
CA LEU A 118 -10.25 -26.58 9.77
C LEU A 118 -8.86 -26.41 10.37
N GLN A 119 -8.57 -25.27 11.00
CA GLN A 119 -7.28 -25.01 11.67
C GLN A 119 -6.96 -26.05 12.76
N ASN A 120 -7.97 -26.58 13.46
CA ASN A 120 -7.75 -27.56 14.53
C ASN A 120 -7.26 -28.93 14.04
N TYR A 121 -7.52 -29.27 12.77
CA TYR A 121 -7.11 -30.56 12.21
C TYR A 121 -5.63 -30.60 11.81
N LYS A 122 -4.98 -29.44 11.61
CA LYS A 122 -3.57 -29.33 11.15
C LYS A 122 -3.27 -30.19 9.91
N ASP A 123 -4.24 -30.30 9.00
CA ASP A 123 -4.19 -31.14 7.80
C ASP A 123 -3.71 -30.33 6.57
N PRO A 124 -2.63 -30.75 5.87
CA PRO A 124 -2.19 -30.11 4.63
C PRO A 124 -3.24 -30.04 3.51
N GLU A 125 -4.19 -30.98 3.43
CA GLU A 125 -5.28 -30.90 2.43
C GLU A 125 -6.29 -29.79 2.77
N ALA A 126 -6.44 -29.44 4.06
CA ALA A 126 -7.21 -28.26 4.46
C ALA A 126 -6.57 -26.96 3.95
N THR A 127 -5.23 -26.88 3.89
CA THR A 127 -4.52 -25.70 3.37
C THR A 127 -4.87 -25.41 1.91
N LYS A 128 -5.02 -26.43 1.04
CA LYS A 128 -5.47 -26.22 -0.35
C LYS A 128 -6.86 -25.60 -0.41
N SER A 129 -7.77 -26.08 0.45
CA SER A 129 -9.13 -25.54 0.55
C SER A 129 -9.14 -24.11 1.09
N LEU A 130 -8.25 -23.78 2.03
CA LEU A 130 -8.09 -22.41 2.55
C LEU A 130 -7.56 -21.44 1.47
N VAL A 131 -6.57 -21.86 0.68
CA VAL A 131 -6.05 -21.06 -0.44
C VAL A 131 -7.13 -20.84 -1.51
N ALA A 132 -7.85 -21.89 -1.89
CA ALA A 132 -8.97 -21.78 -2.82
C ALA A 132 -10.08 -20.87 -2.27
N GLY A 133 -10.38 -20.98 -0.97
CA GLY A 133 -11.34 -20.12 -0.27
C GLY A 133 -10.91 -18.65 -0.27
N LEU A 134 -9.63 -18.36 -0.03
CA LEU A 134 -9.06 -17.01 -0.09
C LEU A 134 -9.26 -16.41 -1.49
N ALA A 135 -8.82 -17.11 -2.54
CA ALA A 135 -8.96 -16.66 -3.92
C ALA A 135 -10.44 -16.48 -4.33
N ASN A 136 -11.31 -17.39 -3.91
CA ASN A 136 -12.75 -17.29 -4.19
C ASN A 136 -13.36 -16.06 -3.50
N SER A 137 -13.02 -15.82 -2.24
CA SER A 137 -13.53 -14.68 -1.48
C SER A 137 -13.09 -13.34 -2.06
N GLU A 138 -11.83 -13.23 -2.50
CA GLU A 138 -11.31 -12.01 -3.13
C GLU A 138 -12.09 -11.68 -4.42
N ASN A 139 -12.26 -12.67 -5.30
CA ASN A 139 -13.02 -12.48 -6.55
C ASN A 139 -14.47 -12.08 -6.27
N LYS A 140 -15.15 -12.75 -5.32
CA LYS A 140 -16.56 -12.46 -5.00
C LYS A 140 -16.75 -11.07 -4.39
N ILE A 141 -15.83 -10.64 -3.53
CA ILE A 141 -15.86 -9.30 -2.95
C ILE A 141 -15.60 -8.26 -4.05
N MET A 142 -14.67 -8.52 -4.96
CA MET A 142 -14.38 -7.62 -6.08
C MET A 142 -15.56 -7.49 -7.04
N ASP A 143 -16.18 -8.59 -7.46
CA ASP A 143 -17.36 -8.61 -8.33
C ASP A 143 -18.51 -7.75 -7.76
N LEU A 144 -18.76 -7.88 -6.44
CA LEU A 144 -19.77 -7.09 -5.75
C LEU A 144 -19.40 -5.60 -5.73
N ARG A 145 -18.14 -5.27 -5.40
CA ARG A 145 -17.64 -3.88 -5.39
C ARG A 145 -17.74 -3.23 -6.76
N GLU A 146 -17.37 -3.95 -7.82
CA GLU A 146 -17.48 -3.49 -9.21
C GLU A 146 -18.93 -3.16 -9.57
N THR A 147 -19.87 -4.03 -9.19
CA THR A 147 -21.30 -3.82 -9.41
C THR A 147 -21.82 -2.57 -8.68
N ILE A 148 -21.42 -2.37 -7.42
CA ILE A 148 -21.79 -1.20 -6.63
C ILE A 148 -21.20 0.08 -7.25
N ILE A 149 -19.91 0.10 -7.57
CA ILE A 149 -19.22 1.28 -8.11
C ILE A 149 -19.82 1.69 -9.46
N ARG A 150 -20.09 0.73 -10.37
CA ARG A 150 -20.78 1.02 -11.64
C ARG A 150 -22.19 1.58 -11.44
N SER A 151 -22.89 1.11 -10.39
CA SER A 151 -24.20 1.63 -10.05
C SER A 151 -24.13 3.07 -9.53
N ILE A 152 -23.08 3.42 -8.79
CA ILE A 152 -22.81 4.81 -8.37
C ILE A 152 -22.46 5.69 -9.57
N GLU A 153 -21.63 5.21 -10.51
CA GLU A 153 -21.35 5.95 -11.75
C GLU A 153 -22.63 6.29 -12.53
N THR A 154 -23.59 5.36 -12.56
CA THR A 154 -24.84 5.52 -13.31
C THR A 154 -25.85 6.43 -12.59
N ASN A 155 -25.92 6.38 -11.25
CA ASN A 155 -26.99 7.00 -10.46
C ASN A 155 -26.52 8.13 -9.53
N GLY A 156 -25.22 8.31 -9.37
CA GLY A 156 -24.61 9.24 -8.41
C GLY A 156 -24.68 10.69 -8.85
N THR A 157 -24.49 11.58 -7.89
CA THR A 157 -24.36 13.03 -8.07
C THR A 157 -22.92 13.46 -7.78
N ASN A 158 -22.64 14.77 -7.86
CA ASN A 158 -21.30 15.28 -7.53
C ASN A 158 -20.93 15.10 -6.05
N ASP A 159 -21.92 14.95 -5.16
CA ASP A 159 -21.70 14.81 -3.72
C ASP A 159 -21.12 13.43 -3.35
N GLU A 160 -21.36 12.40 -4.17
CA GLU A 160 -20.81 11.06 -4.00
C GLU A 160 -19.31 10.96 -4.33
N ILE A 161 -18.71 11.99 -4.95
CA ILE A 161 -17.27 12.01 -5.25
C ILE A 161 -16.45 11.92 -3.96
N LEU A 162 -16.85 12.65 -2.92
CA LEU A 162 -16.16 12.60 -1.62
C LEU A 162 -16.28 11.20 -1.00
N THR A 163 -17.44 10.56 -1.12
CA THR A 163 -17.64 9.18 -0.63
C THR A 163 -16.76 8.18 -1.39
N LEU A 164 -16.60 8.34 -2.72
CA LEU A 164 -15.70 7.51 -3.51
C LEU A 164 -14.22 7.72 -3.15
N ILE A 165 -13.83 8.93 -2.78
CA ILE A 165 -12.49 9.24 -2.26
C ILE A 165 -12.28 8.51 -0.91
N ASP A 166 -13.22 8.63 0.03
CA ASP A 166 -13.14 7.93 1.32
C ASP A 166 -13.05 6.40 1.12
N LEU A 167 -13.85 5.85 0.19
CA LEU A 167 -13.80 4.43 -0.15
C LEU A 167 -12.45 4.02 -0.77
N TYR A 168 -11.85 4.89 -1.58
CA TYR A 168 -10.52 4.66 -2.13
C TYR A 168 -9.47 4.60 -1.01
N GLU A 169 -9.51 5.50 -0.03
CA GLU A 169 -8.62 5.46 1.13
C GLU A 169 -8.78 4.17 1.94
N VAL A 170 -10.03 3.74 2.18
CA VAL A 170 -10.33 2.46 2.82
C VAL A 170 -9.79 1.28 2.01
N SER A 171 -9.89 1.32 0.69
CA SER A 171 -9.33 0.29 -0.20
C SER A 171 -7.81 0.22 -0.07
N MET A 172 -7.13 1.37 -0.09
CA MET A 172 -5.68 1.46 0.08
C MET A 172 -5.23 0.92 1.44
N SER A 173 -5.94 1.27 2.52
CA SER A 173 -5.67 0.75 3.87
C SER A 173 -5.84 -0.77 3.94
N ASN A 174 -6.90 -1.32 3.33
CA ASN A 174 -7.12 -2.76 3.26
C ASN A 174 -6.03 -3.48 2.45
N HIS A 175 -5.59 -2.88 1.34
CA HIS A 175 -4.49 -3.41 0.53
C HIS A 175 -3.18 -3.45 1.34
N ALA A 176 -2.85 -2.38 2.07
CA ALA A 176 -1.69 -2.35 2.95
C ALA A 176 -1.76 -3.44 4.03
N ARG A 177 -2.93 -3.63 4.67
CA ARG A 177 -3.14 -4.70 5.65
C ARG A 177 -3.00 -6.10 5.03
N MET A 178 -3.47 -6.30 3.81
CA MET A 178 -3.29 -7.58 3.09
C MET A 178 -1.81 -7.85 2.81
N ASN A 179 -1.06 -6.84 2.35
CA ASN A 179 0.37 -6.95 2.12
C ASN A 179 1.11 -7.29 3.42
N GLU A 180 0.77 -6.66 4.54
CA GLU A 180 1.34 -6.98 5.86
C GLU A 180 1.09 -8.45 6.26
N LEU A 181 -0.15 -8.93 6.09
CA LEU A 181 -0.53 -10.32 6.40
C LEU A 181 0.22 -11.33 5.51
N LEU A 182 0.29 -11.07 4.20
CA LEU A 182 1.00 -11.92 3.25
C LEU A 182 2.50 -11.94 3.53
N THR A 183 3.11 -10.78 3.77
CA THR A 183 4.52 -10.65 4.16
C THR A 183 4.82 -11.52 5.38
N PHE A 184 4.05 -11.35 6.44
CA PHE A 184 4.24 -12.11 7.68
C PHE A 184 4.02 -13.62 7.49
N THR A 185 2.97 -13.99 6.75
CA THR A 185 2.65 -15.41 6.52
C THR A 185 3.75 -16.08 5.70
N LEU A 186 4.15 -15.47 4.58
CA LEU A 186 5.16 -16.01 3.69
C LEU A 186 6.55 -16.05 4.32
N GLY A 187 6.94 -15.01 5.06
CA GLY A 187 8.25 -15.01 5.71
C GLY A 187 8.37 -16.01 6.85
N ASN A 188 7.27 -16.34 7.53
CA ASN A 188 7.28 -17.39 8.56
C ASN A 188 7.15 -18.81 8.00
N MET A 189 6.85 -18.96 6.71
CA MET A 189 6.96 -20.26 6.04
C MET A 189 8.44 -20.52 5.76
N ASP A 190 8.94 -21.71 6.10
CA ASP A 190 10.32 -22.13 5.83
C ASP A 190 10.49 -22.54 4.35
N ASP A 191 10.21 -21.62 3.44
CA ASP A 191 10.28 -21.81 1.99
C ASP A 191 10.89 -20.57 1.32
N ASP A 192 11.99 -20.78 0.59
CA ASP A 192 12.75 -19.71 -0.06
C ASP A 192 12.02 -19.12 -1.28
N ARG A 193 10.96 -19.76 -1.78
CA ARG A 193 10.16 -19.22 -2.89
C ARG A 193 9.45 -17.91 -2.53
N SER A 194 9.38 -17.55 -1.24
CA SER A 194 8.88 -16.24 -0.81
C SER A 194 9.87 -15.10 -1.03
N ILE A 195 11.18 -15.39 -1.19
CA ILE A 195 12.23 -14.38 -1.24
C ILE A 195 11.98 -13.33 -2.32
N PRO A 196 11.64 -13.67 -3.59
CA PRO A 196 11.39 -12.65 -4.62
C PRO A 196 10.29 -11.66 -4.24
N LEU A 197 9.18 -12.15 -3.67
CA LEU A 197 8.07 -11.28 -3.26
C LEU A 197 8.46 -10.42 -2.04
N LEU A 198 9.20 -10.98 -1.08
CA LEU A 198 9.71 -10.19 0.06
C LEU A 198 10.68 -9.09 -0.42
N MET A 199 11.50 -9.38 -1.43
CA MET A 199 12.36 -8.39 -2.10
C MET A 199 11.55 -7.31 -2.81
N ASP A 200 10.49 -7.67 -3.55
CA ASP A 200 9.59 -6.71 -4.20
C ASP A 200 8.92 -5.79 -3.17
N ILE A 201 8.53 -6.34 -2.01
CA ILE A 201 7.93 -5.58 -0.92
C ILE A 201 8.97 -4.64 -0.30
N ALA A 202 10.18 -5.13 0.00
CA ALA A 202 11.26 -4.33 0.56
C ALA A 202 11.66 -3.16 -0.35
N ASN A 203 11.70 -3.35 -1.67
CA ASN A 203 12.10 -2.32 -2.64
C ASN A 203 11.00 -1.30 -2.98
N ASN A 204 9.72 -1.58 -2.69
CA ASN A 204 8.62 -0.74 -3.14
C ASN A 204 8.36 0.44 -2.19
N GLN A 205 8.84 1.62 -2.57
CA GLN A 205 8.70 2.89 -1.82
C GLN A 205 7.23 3.33 -1.58
N ASN A 206 6.24 2.74 -2.28
CA ASN A 206 4.82 3.02 -2.03
C ASN A 206 4.24 2.17 -0.88
N ILE A 207 4.96 1.16 -0.42
CA ILE A 207 4.56 0.33 0.72
C ILE A 207 5.00 1.02 2.01
N ASN A 208 4.14 0.97 3.03
CA ASN A 208 4.45 1.53 4.34
C ASN A 208 5.78 0.98 4.87
N ILE A 209 6.63 1.88 5.37
CA ILE A 209 7.96 1.58 5.89
C ILE A 209 7.97 0.43 6.92
N ARG A 210 6.93 0.28 7.75
CA ARG A 210 6.81 -0.81 8.72
C ARG A 210 6.73 -2.19 8.04
N ILE A 211 5.96 -2.29 6.95
CA ILE A 211 5.81 -3.55 6.19
C ILE A 211 7.11 -3.89 5.47
N ARG A 212 7.78 -2.88 4.90
CA ARG A 212 9.10 -3.03 4.26
C ARG A 212 10.16 -3.50 5.26
N ASN A 213 10.18 -2.91 6.45
CA ASN A 213 11.02 -3.35 7.58
C ASN A 213 10.79 -4.84 7.90
N THR A 214 9.52 -5.25 8.03
CA THR A 214 9.18 -6.65 8.29
C THR A 214 9.64 -7.56 7.17
N ALA A 215 9.53 -7.16 5.90
CA ALA A 215 10.05 -7.94 4.78
C ALA A 215 11.58 -8.14 4.88
N VAL A 216 12.33 -7.08 5.21
CA VAL A 216 13.78 -7.13 5.41
C VAL A 216 14.16 -8.04 6.59
N GLU A 217 13.46 -7.96 7.72
CA GLU A 217 13.66 -8.84 8.87
C GLU A 217 13.47 -10.31 8.49
N LEU A 218 12.41 -10.62 7.73
CA LEU A 218 12.10 -11.99 7.30
C LEU A 218 13.12 -12.50 6.27
N LEU A 219 13.57 -11.64 5.34
CA LEU A 219 14.67 -11.95 4.42
C LEU A 219 15.97 -12.24 5.16
N SER A 220 16.27 -11.48 6.22
CA SER A 220 17.42 -11.69 7.10
C SER A 220 17.37 -13.05 7.78
N ARG A 221 16.22 -13.39 8.39
CA ARG A 221 15.97 -14.71 9.02
C ARG A 221 16.13 -15.87 8.03
N LYS A 222 15.74 -15.65 6.77
CA LYS A 222 15.88 -16.61 5.66
C LYS A 222 17.29 -16.68 5.08
N ASN A 223 18.20 -15.79 5.49
CA ASN A 223 19.55 -15.66 4.93
C ASN A 223 19.53 -15.42 3.40
N ALA A 224 18.57 -14.63 2.92
CA ALA A 224 18.42 -14.32 1.50
C ALA A 224 19.67 -13.57 0.98
N PRO A 225 20.44 -14.13 0.02
CA PRO A 225 21.64 -13.47 -0.51
C PRO A 225 21.33 -12.14 -1.22
N GLU A 226 20.13 -12.01 -1.81
CA GLU A 226 19.65 -10.80 -2.48
C GLU A 226 19.56 -9.59 -1.55
N LEU A 227 19.43 -9.82 -0.24
CA LEU A 227 19.37 -8.75 0.75
C LEU A 227 20.69 -7.97 0.83
N VAL A 228 21.82 -8.61 0.47
CA VAL A 228 23.13 -7.94 0.42
C VAL A 228 23.13 -6.87 -0.66
N ASP A 229 22.77 -7.24 -1.89
CA ASP A 229 22.78 -6.32 -3.03
C ASP A 229 21.81 -5.15 -2.80
N TYR A 230 20.67 -5.43 -2.17
CA TYR A 230 19.71 -4.40 -1.75
C TYR A 230 20.34 -3.37 -0.80
N PHE A 231 21.07 -3.81 0.22
CA PHE A 231 21.77 -2.88 1.12
C PHE A 231 22.92 -2.13 0.43
N VAL A 232 23.65 -2.76 -0.50
CA VAL A 232 24.67 -2.08 -1.32
C VAL A 232 24.06 -0.94 -2.11
N GLU A 233 22.91 -1.18 -2.74
CA GLU A 233 22.20 -0.18 -3.53
C GLU A 233 21.77 1.01 -2.67
N MET A 234 21.14 0.75 -1.52
CA MET A 234 20.74 1.80 -0.59
C MET A 234 21.94 2.63 -0.08
N LEU A 235 23.06 1.98 0.23
CA LEU A 235 24.30 2.67 0.63
C LEU A 235 24.91 3.55 -0.47
N GLY A 236 24.59 3.27 -1.73
CA GLY A 236 24.98 4.08 -2.87
C GLY A 236 24.15 5.36 -3.03
N ASP A 237 22.99 5.43 -2.37
CA ASP A 237 22.04 6.54 -2.45
C ASP A 237 21.90 7.27 -1.10
N PRO A 238 22.44 8.51 -1.00
CA PRO A 238 22.34 9.32 0.21
C PRO A 238 20.92 9.51 0.75
N GLU A 239 19.90 9.50 -0.11
CA GLU A 239 18.50 9.69 0.30
C GLU A 239 17.95 8.50 1.08
N THR A 240 18.52 7.30 0.88
CA THR A 240 18.05 6.05 1.51
C THR A 240 18.88 5.63 2.72
N ASN A 241 19.91 6.41 3.08
CA ASN A 241 20.82 6.08 4.17
C ASN A 241 20.13 5.91 5.54
N GLU A 242 19.22 6.82 5.90
CA GLU A 242 18.50 6.74 7.18
C GLU A 242 17.61 5.50 7.23
N GLU A 243 16.91 5.23 6.13
CA GLU A 243 16.05 4.06 5.98
C GLU A 243 16.86 2.75 6.10
N MET A 244 17.99 2.68 5.41
CA MET A 244 18.92 1.56 5.43
C MET A 244 19.42 1.28 6.85
N LEU A 245 19.77 2.31 7.62
CA LEU A 245 20.16 2.14 9.02
C LEU A 245 19.03 1.55 9.87
N GLY A 246 17.78 1.99 9.65
CA GLY A 246 16.60 1.42 10.29
C GLY A 246 16.42 -0.06 9.96
N PHE A 247 16.56 -0.42 8.69
CA PHE A 247 16.48 -1.80 8.19
C PHE A 247 17.57 -2.70 8.78
N ILE A 248 18.81 -2.23 8.78
CA ILE A 248 19.93 -2.96 9.38
C ILE A 248 19.66 -3.17 10.87
N ASN A 249 19.31 -2.13 11.64
CA ASN A 249 19.08 -2.28 13.07
C ASN A 249 18.00 -3.31 13.42
N ASN A 250 16.91 -3.35 12.64
CA ASN A 250 15.84 -4.32 12.83
C ASN A 250 16.25 -5.73 12.39
N ALA A 251 16.98 -5.86 11.29
CA ALA A 251 17.50 -7.15 10.84
C ALA A 251 18.55 -7.72 11.81
N MET A 252 19.46 -6.87 12.34
CA MET A 252 20.62 -7.26 13.15
C MET A 252 20.28 -7.89 14.50
N GLY A 253 19.07 -7.68 15.03
CA GLY A 253 18.62 -8.35 16.26
C GLY A 253 18.66 -9.87 16.17
N ASP A 254 18.48 -10.41 14.96
CA ASP A 254 18.38 -11.85 14.66
C ASP A 254 19.51 -12.37 13.74
N ILE A 255 20.48 -11.52 13.35
CA ILE A 255 21.60 -11.96 12.49
C ILE A 255 22.57 -12.82 13.30
N GLN A 256 22.46 -14.14 13.14
CA GLN A 256 23.50 -15.10 13.53
C GLN A 256 24.40 -15.49 12.34
N ASN A 257 24.40 -14.69 11.26
CA ASN A 257 25.09 -15.03 10.02
C ASN A 257 26.30 -14.12 9.78
N ASP A 258 27.49 -14.64 10.10
CA ASP A 258 28.78 -14.00 9.86
C ASP A 258 28.95 -13.53 8.40
N ARG A 259 28.34 -14.23 7.44
CA ARG A 259 28.41 -13.88 6.01
C ARG A 259 27.58 -12.64 5.67
N LEU A 260 26.39 -12.48 6.28
CA LEU A 260 25.58 -11.27 6.11
C LEU A 260 26.27 -10.08 6.80
N THR A 261 26.85 -10.29 7.97
CA THR A 261 27.66 -9.26 8.66
C THR A 261 28.87 -8.84 7.83
N ILE A 262 29.63 -9.79 7.27
CA ILE A 262 30.76 -9.49 6.37
C ILE A 262 30.28 -8.76 5.13
N ALA A 263 29.19 -9.22 4.50
CA ALA A 263 28.65 -8.59 3.31
C ALA A 263 28.15 -7.16 3.60
N LEU A 264 27.50 -6.92 4.74
CA LEU A 264 27.10 -5.59 5.21
C LEU A 264 28.31 -4.69 5.46
N LEU A 265 29.37 -5.22 6.08
CA LEU A 265 30.63 -4.49 6.29
C LEU A 265 31.28 -4.12 4.95
N GLU A 266 31.37 -5.06 4.00
CA GLU A 266 31.91 -4.84 2.66
C GLU A 266 31.06 -3.83 1.86
N SER A 267 29.73 -3.93 1.98
CA SER A 267 28.77 -3.00 1.37
C SER A 267 28.94 -1.60 1.92
N PHE A 268 29.04 -1.47 3.25
CA PHE A 268 29.27 -0.20 3.93
C PHE A 268 30.59 0.45 3.48
N GLN A 269 31.67 -0.32 3.39
CA GLN A 269 32.95 0.19 2.86
C GLN A 269 32.83 0.61 1.39
N THR A 270 32.10 -0.15 0.58
CA THR A 270 31.87 0.16 -0.84
C THR A 270 31.04 1.43 -1.04
N GLY A 271 29.93 1.58 -0.31
CA GLY A 271 29.09 2.77 -0.32
C GLY A 271 29.86 4.01 0.16
N LYS A 272 30.59 3.89 1.26
CA LYS A 272 31.50 4.94 1.77
C LYS A 272 32.53 5.37 0.70
N ASN A 273 33.13 4.42 0.00
CA ASN A 273 34.06 4.71 -1.09
C ASN A 273 33.39 5.43 -2.28
N ARG A 274 32.19 5.00 -2.68
CA ARG A 274 31.40 5.68 -3.74
C ARG A 274 31.02 7.10 -3.33
N TYR A 275 30.54 7.29 -2.11
CA TYR A 275 30.22 8.60 -1.55
C TYR A 275 31.43 9.55 -1.65
N TYR A 276 32.61 9.10 -1.23
CA TYR A 276 33.81 9.94 -1.34
C TYR A 276 34.28 10.16 -2.78
N ALA A 277 34.09 9.20 -3.69
CA ALA A 277 34.39 9.39 -5.11
C ALA A 277 33.46 10.44 -5.74
N ASN A 278 32.17 10.43 -5.38
CA ASN A 278 31.20 11.45 -5.79
C ASN A 278 31.59 12.82 -5.22
N LEU A 279 31.89 12.89 -3.93
CA LEU A 279 32.34 14.13 -3.29
C LEU A 279 33.63 14.68 -3.93
N HIS A 280 34.59 13.81 -4.28
CA HIS A 280 35.80 14.19 -5.02
C HIS A 280 35.48 14.76 -6.41
N SER A 281 34.51 14.16 -7.11
CA SER A 281 34.08 14.61 -8.44
C SER A 281 33.36 15.96 -8.37
N VAL A 282 32.44 16.12 -7.41
CA VAL A 282 31.76 17.39 -7.14
C VAL A 282 32.77 18.48 -6.77
N MET A 283 33.69 18.20 -5.86
CA MET A 283 34.76 19.14 -5.51
C MET A 283 35.65 19.50 -6.69
N SER A 284 35.93 18.55 -7.59
CA SER A 284 36.70 18.82 -8.81
C SER A 284 35.94 19.79 -9.72
N ALA A 285 34.64 19.57 -9.92
CA ALA A 285 33.80 20.48 -10.70
C ALA A 285 33.65 21.87 -10.03
N LEU A 286 33.44 21.89 -8.72
CA LEU A 286 33.31 23.11 -7.92
C LEU A 286 34.61 23.89 -7.82
N SER A 287 35.76 23.21 -7.86
CA SER A 287 37.05 23.88 -7.95
C SER A 287 37.04 24.81 -9.17
N ASP A 288 36.44 24.44 -10.30
CA ASP A 288 36.41 25.30 -11.49
C ASP A 288 35.37 26.43 -11.44
N TYR A 289 34.63 26.55 -10.34
CA TYR A 289 33.60 27.55 -10.12
C TYR A 289 34.01 28.56 -9.03
N ASN A 290 34.20 29.82 -9.41
CA ASN A 290 34.55 30.91 -8.47
C ASN A 290 33.31 31.37 -7.68
N ASN A 291 32.87 30.58 -6.70
CA ASN A 291 31.81 30.97 -5.76
C ASN A 291 32.36 31.02 -4.32
N PRO A 292 32.46 32.20 -3.68
CA PRO A 292 32.94 32.30 -2.29
C PRO A 292 32.10 31.50 -1.27
N GLN A 293 30.85 31.18 -1.56
CA GLN A 293 29.94 30.46 -0.65
C GLN A 293 30.34 28.99 -0.42
N ILE A 294 31.16 28.40 -1.29
CA ILE A 294 31.65 27.02 -1.12
C ILE A 294 32.93 26.94 -0.29
N LYS A 295 33.57 28.08 0.03
CA LYS A 295 34.80 28.11 0.85
C LYS A 295 34.68 27.36 2.18
N PRO A 296 33.59 27.51 2.97
CA PRO A 296 33.45 26.78 4.23
C PRO A 296 33.48 25.25 4.05
N ALA A 297 32.85 24.73 3.00
CA ALA A 297 32.84 23.29 2.71
C ALA A 297 34.24 22.76 2.39
N PHE A 298 35.08 23.53 1.69
CA PHE A 298 36.47 23.14 1.43
C PHE A 298 37.30 23.12 2.71
N ILE A 299 37.08 24.07 3.63
CA ILE A 299 37.75 24.07 4.94
C ILE A 299 37.32 22.86 5.76
N GLU A 300 36.01 22.59 5.85
CA GLU A 300 35.46 21.44 6.58
C GLU A 300 36.04 20.12 6.07
N ILE A 301 36.01 19.89 4.76
CA ILE A 301 36.56 18.65 4.18
C ILE A 301 38.07 18.54 4.44
N ALA A 302 38.82 19.64 4.40
CA ALA A 302 40.26 19.63 4.65
C ALA A 302 40.61 19.33 6.11
N THR A 303 39.81 19.80 7.08
CA THR A 303 40.14 19.72 8.51
C THR A 303 39.52 18.53 9.23
N THR A 304 38.43 17.95 8.73
CA THR A 304 37.75 16.83 9.39
C THR A 304 38.51 15.51 9.23
N ASP A 305 38.84 14.90 10.36
CA ASP A 305 39.44 13.56 10.40
C ASP A 305 38.43 12.50 9.95
N GLY A 306 38.91 11.50 9.20
CA GLY A 306 38.08 10.42 8.63
C GLY A 306 37.74 10.55 7.14
N PHE A 307 37.88 11.74 6.54
CA PHE A 307 37.83 11.87 5.08
C PHE A 307 39.06 11.23 4.40
N PRO A 308 38.92 10.64 3.20
CA PRO A 308 40.06 10.06 2.50
C PRO A 308 41.14 11.08 2.19
N ARG A 309 42.41 10.67 2.33
CA ARG A 309 43.59 11.52 2.09
C ARG A 309 43.52 12.31 0.77
N LEU A 310 43.16 11.64 -0.34
CA LEU A 310 43.06 12.29 -1.65
C LEU A 310 41.95 13.37 -1.71
N LEU A 311 40.87 13.19 -0.96
CA LEU A 311 39.79 14.16 -0.88
C LEU A 311 40.22 15.39 -0.07
N ARG A 312 40.88 15.17 1.08
CA ARG A 312 41.44 16.25 1.91
C ARG A 312 42.49 17.06 1.16
N ILE A 313 43.41 16.39 0.44
CA ILE A 313 44.41 17.05 -0.42
C ILE A 313 43.73 17.92 -1.48
N LYS A 314 42.70 17.38 -2.15
CA LYS A 314 41.94 18.14 -3.15
C LYS A 314 41.28 19.38 -2.54
N ALA A 315 40.77 19.28 -1.32
CA ALA A 315 40.19 20.40 -0.59
C ALA A 315 41.24 21.48 -0.32
N ILE A 316 42.39 21.08 0.25
CA ILE A 316 43.52 21.98 0.54
C ILE A 316 43.97 22.71 -0.72
N GLN A 317 44.17 21.97 -1.83
CA GLN A 317 44.62 22.56 -3.10
C GLN A 317 43.57 23.49 -3.73
N GLY A 318 42.28 23.17 -3.59
CA GLY A 318 41.19 23.99 -4.10
C GLY A 318 41.06 25.35 -3.40
N LEU A 319 41.51 25.47 -2.15
CA LEU A 319 41.43 26.72 -1.37
C LEU A 319 42.22 27.88 -2.01
N VAL A 320 43.21 27.60 -2.86
CA VAL A 320 43.98 28.62 -3.60
C VAL A 320 43.05 29.55 -4.39
N LYS A 321 41.96 29.03 -4.95
CA LYS A 321 41.09 29.78 -5.86
C LYS A 321 40.29 30.89 -5.16
N PHE A 322 40.15 30.85 -3.84
CA PHE A 322 39.51 31.92 -3.08
C PHE A 322 40.43 33.12 -2.85
N GLY A 323 41.75 32.98 -3.07
CA GLY A 323 42.72 34.06 -2.89
C GLY A 323 42.78 34.61 -1.46
N ASP A 324 42.32 33.84 -0.48
CA ASP A 324 42.13 34.26 0.91
C ASP A 324 43.13 33.51 1.81
N SER A 325 44.16 34.21 2.29
CA SER A 325 45.16 33.62 3.18
C SER A 325 44.62 33.26 4.57
N SER A 326 43.49 33.82 5.00
CA SER A 326 42.91 33.51 6.33
C SER A 326 42.44 32.06 6.44
N VAL A 327 42.27 31.35 5.32
CA VAL A 327 42.00 29.90 5.35
C VAL A 327 43.10 29.12 6.07
N LEU A 328 44.34 29.63 6.08
CA LEU A 328 45.46 29.02 6.79
C LEU A 328 45.26 29.00 8.30
N ASP A 329 44.45 29.89 8.86
CA ASP A 329 44.11 29.88 10.30
C ASP A 329 43.39 28.59 10.70
N PHE A 330 42.67 27.96 9.77
CA PHE A 330 41.97 26.69 9.99
C PHE A 330 42.79 25.48 9.56
N ILE A 331 43.60 25.63 8.51
CA ILE A 331 44.33 24.51 7.88
C ILE A 331 45.64 24.21 8.59
N VAL A 332 46.40 25.23 9.03
CA VAL A 332 47.70 25.01 9.69
C VAL A 332 47.60 24.21 10.99
N PRO A 333 46.60 24.44 11.88
CA PRO A 333 46.48 23.69 13.13
C PRO A 333 46.36 22.18 12.95
N ILE A 334 45.85 21.70 11.81
CA ILE A 334 45.69 20.24 11.60
C ILE A 334 47.04 19.52 11.58
N LEU A 335 48.14 20.23 11.25
CA LEU A 335 49.50 19.70 11.23
C LEU A 335 50.08 19.44 12.63
N GLU A 336 49.44 19.91 13.70
CA GLU A 336 49.88 19.60 15.07
C GLU A 336 49.59 18.14 15.45
N ASN A 337 48.65 17.50 14.76
CA ASN A 337 48.41 16.07 14.85
C ASN A 337 49.47 15.30 14.02
N PRO A 338 50.26 14.40 14.64
CA PRO A 338 51.23 13.55 13.94
C PRO A 338 50.68 12.84 12.69
N ASP A 339 49.44 12.34 12.75
CA ASP A 339 48.82 11.56 11.67
C ASP A 339 48.51 12.41 10.42
N ASN A 340 48.53 13.74 10.56
CA ASN A 340 48.24 14.69 9.49
C ASN A 340 49.51 15.26 8.84
N TYR A 341 50.71 14.81 9.23
CA TYR A 341 51.98 15.32 8.67
C TYR A 341 52.07 15.14 7.15
N ASP A 342 51.40 14.13 6.60
CA ASP A 342 51.30 13.87 5.16
C ASP A 342 50.73 15.04 4.34
N TYR A 343 50.02 15.98 4.97
CA TYR A 343 49.48 17.18 4.32
C TYR A 343 50.46 18.37 4.32
N TYR A 344 51.64 18.24 4.95
CA TYR A 344 52.60 19.34 5.11
C TYR A 344 52.96 20.00 3.77
N LEU A 345 53.26 19.20 2.75
CA LEU A 345 53.64 19.71 1.43
C LEU A 345 52.48 20.42 0.72
N ASP A 346 51.26 19.90 0.85
CA ASP A 346 50.07 20.50 0.27
C ASP A 346 49.74 21.85 0.93
N ILE A 347 49.83 21.93 2.25
CA ILE A 347 49.58 23.16 3.03
C ILE A 347 50.67 24.20 2.75
N LEU A 348 51.94 23.78 2.67
CA LEU A 348 53.04 24.67 2.30
C LEU A 348 52.88 25.20 0.87
N SER A 349 52.42 24.37 -0.06
CA SER A 349 52.13 24.77 -1.43
C SER A 349 50.97 25.76 -1.50
N LEU A 350 49.88 25.50 -0.78
CA LEU A 350 48.74 26.42 -0.63
C LEU A 350 49.20 27.79 -0.13
N ALA A 351 49.97 27.83 0.96
CA ALA A 351 50.47 29.08 1.52
C ALA A 351 51.34 29.88 0.54
N LYS A 352 52.19 29.20 -0.24
CA LYS A 352 53.00 29.83 -1.29
C LYS A 352 52.13 30.39 -2.42
N GLN A 353 51.15 29.62 -2.89
CA GLN A 353 50.26 30.04 -3.97
C GLN A 353 49.36 31.21 -3.57
N LEU A 354 48.98 31.31 -2.29
CA LEU A 354 48.24 32.44 -1.73
C LEU A 354 49.13 33.67 -1.44
N ASN A 355 50.45 33.60 -1.70
CA ASN A 355 51.42 34.62 -1.30
C ASN A 355 51.33 34.97 0.19
N ALA A 356 51.13 33.95 1.03
CA ALA A 356 50.99 34.13 2.47
C ALA A 356 52.26 34.73 3.09
N SER A 357 52.09 35.48 4.19
CA SER A 357 53.20 36.13 4.89
C SER A 357 54.20 35.13 5.49
N GLU A 358 55.42 35.59 5.76
CA GLU A 358 56.44 34.76 6.44
C GLU A 358 55.95 34.27 7.81
N ASN A 359 55.01 34.97 8.44
CA ASN A 359 54.38 34.51 9.68
C ASN A 359 53.66 33.16 9.49
N TYR A 360 52.88 33.01 8.42
CA TYR A 360 52.24 31.72 8.12
C TYR A 360 53.25 30.63 7.79
N MET A 361 54.35 30.97 7.10
CA MET A 361 55.42 30.01 6.85
C MET A 361 56.05 29.50 8.16
N ASN A 362 56.22 30.39 9.14
CA ASN A 362 56.68 30.03 10.47
C ASN A 362 55.66 29.19 11.24
N LEU A 363 54.37 29.53 11.20
CA LEU A 363 53.30 28.75 11.83
C LEU A 363 53.24 27.32 11.26
N ILE A 364 53.39 27.15 9.95
CA ILE A 364 53.45 25.82 9.32
C ILE A 364 54.65 25.00 9.84
N ARG A 365 55.84 25.62 9.92
CA ARG A 365 57.04 24.96 10.47
C ARG A 365 56.85 24.59 11.95
N GLN A 366 56.22 25.48 12.73
CA GLN A 366 55.93 25.26 14.14
C GLN A 366 54.95 24.12 14.35
N ALA A 367 53.82 24.11 13.64
CA ALA A 367 52.82 23.04 13.73
C ALA A 367 53.43 21.67 13.37
N ALA A 368 54.25 21.62 12.31
CA ALA A 368 54.99 20.42 11.92
C ALA A 368 55.99 19.95 13.00
N HIS A 369 56.67 20.88 13.67
CA HIS A 369 57.56 20.56 14.80
C HIS A 369 56.77 20.07 16.02
N THR A 370 55.60 20.65 16.29
CA THR A 370 54.68 20.21 17.35
C THR A 370 54.22 18.77 17.11
N ALA A 371 53.83 18.40 15.88
CA ALA A 371 53.52 17.02 15.53
C ALA A 371 54.69 16.06 15.80
N MET A 372 55.91 16.43 15.40
CA MET A 372 57.10 15.60 15.68
C MET A 372 57.33 15.41 17.19
N SER A 373 57.13 16.45 17.99
CA SER A 373 57.29 16.40 19.45
C SER A 373 56.21 15.53 20.11
N ASN A 374 54.96 15.64 19.63
CA ASN A 374 53.83 14.83 20.10
C ASN A 374 54.02 13.34 19.78
N THR A 375 54.68 13.01 18.67
CA THR A 375 55.02 11.62 18.31
C THR A 375 56.01 11.00 19.30
N GLN A 376 56.94 11.79 19.85
CA GLN A 376 57.93 11.31 20.83
C GLN A 376 57.36 11.15 22.25
N GLY A 377 56.30 11.88 22.60
CA GLY A 377 55.62 11.76 23.89
C GLY A 377 54.71 10.54 24.02
N ILE A 378 54.29 9.92 22.91
CA ILE A 378 53.42 8.72 22.89
C ILE A 378 54.22 7.42 23.10
N ASN A 379 55.54 7.46 22.94
CA ASN A 379 56.44 6.31 23.09
C ASN A 379 57.13 6.21 24.47
N ASN A 380 56.66 6.94 25.49
CA ASN A 380 57.17 6.88 26.87
C ASN A 380 56.11 6.43 27.88
#